data_AF-A0A484HNN6-F1
#
_entry.id   AF-A0A484HNN6-F1
#
_cell.length_a   1.000
_cell.length_b   1.000
_cell.length_c   1.000
_cell.angle_alpha   90.00
_cell.angle_beta   90.00
_cell.angle_gamma   90.00
#
_symmetry.space_group_name_H-M   'P 1'
#
loop_
_entity.id
_entity.type
_entity.pdbx_description
1 polymer ?
#
loop_
_entity_poly.entity_id
_entity_poly.type
_entity_poly.pdbx_seq_one_letter_code
_entity_poly.pdbx_strand_id
1 'polypeptide(L)'
;MRFAKARGLSWALALAVCLAPAAPALSAVSENDSAPGRKMARQAVGEKKSWITADHSQHDILKQKFTSGPEVTRACLHCHNQAAVQFHKTIHWTWMNPLAPKEAGLGKGGLSINNF
;
A
#
# COMPACT_ATOMS: atom_id res chain seq x y z
N MET A 1 -62.15 -50.80 5.91
CA MET A 1 -62.16 -51.01 7.37
C MET A 1 -60.91 -51.79 7.77
N ARG A 2 -60.11 -51.23 8.71
CA ARG A 2 -59.17 -51.83 9.71
C ARG A 2 -58.34 -53.06 9.27
N PHE A 3 -57.01 -53.13 9.43
CA PHE A 3 -56.28 -53.09 10.69
C PHE A 3 -54.80 -52.67 10.54
N ALA A 4 -54.29 -52.04 11.60
CA ALA A 4 -52.92 -51.59 11.80
C ALA A 4 -51.95 -52.72 12.16
N LYS A 5 -50.63 -52.49 11.99
CA LYS A 5 -49.64 -52.98 12.96
C LYS A 5 -48.45 -52.03 13.09
N ALA A 6 -48.31 -51.52 14.30
CA ALA A 6 -47.24 -50.65 14.77
C ALA A 6 -45.92 -51.41 14.96
N ARG A 7 -44.81 -50.75 14.62
CA ARG A 7 -43.43 -51.00 15.07
C ARG A 7 -42.68 -49.68 14.81
N GLY A 8 -41.94 -49.05 15.69
CA GLY A 8 -41.60 -49.25 17.09
C GLY A 8 -40.85 -47.97 17.47
N LEU A 9 -41.13 -47.44 18.65
CA LEU A 9 -40.48 -46.28 19.22
C LEU A 9 -39.00 -46.63 19.47
N SER A 10 -38.07 -45.97 18.81
CA SER A 10 -36.66 -45.93 19.25
C SER A 10 -36.32 -44.49 19.58
N TRP A 11 -36.29 -44.24 20.88
CA TRP A 11 -35.63 -43.09 21.47
C TRP A 11 -34.16 -43.14 21.09
N ALA A 12 -33.75 -42.24 20.20
CA ALA A 12 -32.37 -41.82 20.10
C ALA A 12 -32.38 -40.29 20.08
N LEU A 13 -32.44 -39.72 21.29
CA LEU A 13 -31.77 -38.45 21.56
C LEU A 13 -30.32 -38.62 21.12
N ALA A 14 -29.96 -38.05 19.98
CA ALA A 14 -28.57 -37.80 19.63
C ALA A 14 -28.53 -36.44 18.92
N LEU A 15 -28.72 -35.40 19.74
CA LEU A 15 -27.91 -34.19 19.76
C LEU A 15 -27.23 -33.83 18.42
N ALA A 16 -28.00 -33.51 17.38
CA ALA A 16 -27.47 -32.83 16.21
C ALA A 16 -27.32 -31.33 16.54
N VAL A 17 -26.40 -31.03 17.44
CA VAL A 17 -25.93 -29.67 17.71
C VAL A 17 -25.22 -29.18 16.45
N CYS A 18 -25.96 -28.36 15.71
CA CYS A 18 -25.51 -27.19 14.97
C CYS A 18 -24.04 -27.21 14.52
N LEU A 19 -23.72 -28.00 13.49
CA LEU A 19 -22.52 -27.76 12.68
C LEU A 19 -22.84 -26.67 11.66
N ALA A 20 -23.01 -25.44 12.13
CA ALA A 20 -22.97 -24.27 11.26
C ALA A 20 -21.51 -24.06 10.82
N PRO A 21 -21.20 -23.98 9.52
CA PRO A 21 -19.88 -23.56 9.10
C PRO A 21 -19.65 -22.15 9.64
N ALA A 22 -18.61 -21.99 10.46
CA ALA A 22 -18.12 -20.68 10.85
C ALA A 22 -17.67 -19.96 9.57
N ALA A 23 -18.56 -19.15 8.99
CA ALA A 23 -18.17 -18.22 7.95
C ALA A 23 -17.06 -17.34 8.53
N PRO A 24 -15.90 -17.19 7.87
CA PRO A 24 -14.94 -16.20 8.30
C PRO A 24 -15.68 -14.86 8.25
N ALA A 25 -15.76 -14.20 9.41
CA ALA A 25 -16.24 -12.83 9.49
C ALA A 25 -15.24 -11.97 8.72
N LEU A 26 -15.44 -11.86 7.41
CA LEU A 26 -14.74 -10.89 6.58
C LEU A 26 -15.32 -9.54 6.99
N SER A 27 -14.68 -8.91 7.98
CA SER A 27 -14.97 -7.53 8.33
C SER A 27 -14.80 -6.69 7.08
N ALA A 28 -15.91 -6.31 6.47
CA ALA A 28 -15.94 -5.27 5.46
C ALA A 28 -15.40 -4.01 6.15
N VAL A 29 -14.14 -3.66 5.89
CA VAL A 29 -13.59 -2.37 6.26
C VAL A 29 -14.40 -1.35 5.47
N SER A 30 -15.30 -0.65 6.19
CA SER A 30 -16.11 0.42 5.64
C SER A 30 -15.20 1.42 4.94
N GLU A 31 -15.43 1.64 3.64
CA GLU A 31 -14.72 2.61 2.80
C GLU A 31 -14.84 4.06 3.32
N ASN A 32 -15.70 4.30 4.32
CA ASN A 32 -15.96 5.63 4.85
C ASN A 32 -15.19 5.98 6.14
N ASP A 33 -14.40 5.05 6.69
CA ASP A 33 -13.57 5.30 7.88
C ASP A 33 -12.15 5.74 7.51
N SER A 34 -12.07 6.79 6.67
CA SER A 34 -10.78 7.41 6.37
C SER A 34 -10.33 8.19 7.60
N ALA A 35 -9.38 7.62 8.36
CA ALA A 35 -8.69 8.29 9.46
C ALA A 35 -8.36 9.76 9.12
N PRO A 36 -8.49 10.71 10.06
CA PRO A 36 -8.26 12.13 9.80
C PRO A 36 -6.92 12.41 9.09
N GLY A 37 -5.86 11.67 9.44
CA GLY A 37 -4.56 11.76 8.75
C GLY A 37 -4.62 11.44 7.25
N ARG A 38 -5.43 10.48 6.82
CA ARG A 38 -5.61 10.15 5.40
C ARG A 38 -6.38 11.23 4.65
N LYS A 39 -7.36 11.87 5.30
CA LYS A 39 -8.10 13.01 4.71
C LYS A 39 -7.18 14.22 4.54
N MET A 40 -6.39 14.55 5.57
CA MET A 40 -5.39 15.62 5.51
C MET A 40 -4.31 15.35 4.46
N ALA A 41 -3.82 14.11 4.36
CA ALA A 41 -2.86 13.73 3.32
C ALA A 41 -3.45 13.92 1.91
N ARG A 42 -4.68 13.46 1.67
CA ARG A 42 -5.40 13.65 0.40
C ARG A 42 -5.62 15.12 0.05
N GLN A 43 -5.96 15.94 1.03
CA GLN A 43 -6.12 17.39 0.86
C GLN A 43 -4.79 18.08 0.55
N ALA A 44 -3.70 17.67 1.21
CA ALA A 44 -2.36 18.20 0.97
C ALA A 44 -1.82 17.83 -0.43
N VAL A 45 -2.18 16.66 -0.95
CA VAL A 45 -1.83 16.22 -2.32
C VAL A 45 -2.92 16.52 -3.35
N GLY A 46 -3.93 17.34 -3.02
CA GLY A 46 -5.13 17.59 -3.84
C GLY A 46 -4.79 17.85 -5.31
N GLU A 47 -5.75 17.61 -6.23
CA GLU A 47 -5.59 17.60 -7.70
C GLU A 47 -4.90 18.86 -8.26
N LYS A 48 -3.59 18.95 -8.06
CA LYS A 48 -2.73 19.92 -8.71
C LYS A 48 -2.46 19.34 -10.07
N LYS A 49 -2.87 20.07 -11.10
CA LYS A 49 -2.37 19.87 -12.46
C LYS A 49 -0.84 19.88 -12.36
N SER A 50 -0.26 18.69 -12.43
CA SER A 50 1.18 18.53 -12.25
C SER A 50 1.87 19.27 -13.40
N TRP A 51 2.88 20.08 -13.05
CA TRP A 51 3.73 20.74 -14.03
C TRP A 51 4.68 19.70 -14.62
N ILE A 52 4.12 18.77 -15.40
CA ILE A 52 4.88 17.76 -16.11
C ILE A 52 5.45 18.41 -17.37
N THR A 53 6.76 18.45 -17.45
CA THR A 53 7.49 19.01 -18.59
C THR A 53 7.84 17.97 -19.65
N ALA A 54 7.57 16.68 -19.40
CA ALA A 54 7.85 15.58 -20.32
C ALA A 54 6.64 14.61 -20.44
N ASP A 55 6.14 14.45 -21.66
CA ASP A 55 5.16 13.41 -21.98
C ASP A 55 5.88 12.06 -22.17
N HIS A 56 5.87 11.25 -21.12
CA HIS A 56 6.55 9.95 -21.09
C HIS A 56 6.01 8.96 -22.14
N SER A 57 4.79 9.16 -22.69
CA SER A 57 4.24 8.32 -23.76
C SER A 57 4.98 8.49 -25.09
N GLN A 58 5.69 9.60 -25.27
CA GLN A 58 6.47 9.90 -26.47
C GLN A 58 7.85 9.25 -26.48
N HIS A 59 8.31 8.68 -25.36
CA HIS A 59 9.64 8.09 -25.26
C HIS A 59 9.61 6.58 -25.49
N ASP A 60 10.13 6.12 -26.64
CA ASP A 60 10.10 4.70 -27.01
C ASP A 60 10.82 3.78 -26.01
N ILE A 61 11.88 4.26 -25.34
CA ILE A 61 12.58 3.51 -24.30
C ILE A 61 11.69 3.14 -23.11
N LEU A 62 10.58 3.86 -22.91
CA LEU A 62 9.60 3.61 -21.85
C LEU A 62 8.45 2.71 -22.30
N LYS A 63 8.33 2.39 -23.60
CA LYS A 63 7.26 1.56 -24.17
C LYS A 63 7.55 0.07 -24.02
N GLN A 64 7.87 -0.35 -22.80
CA GLN A 64 8.15 -1.74 -22.45
C GLN A 64 7.64 -2.07 -21.06
N LYS A 65 7.50 -3.37 -20.76
CA LYS A 65 7.15 -3.81 -19.42
C LYS A 65 8.39 -3.76 -18.53
N PHE A 66 8.33 -3.00 -17.45
CA PHE A 66 9.31 -3.04 -16.37
C PHE A 66 8.83 -3.96 -15.25
N THR A 67 9.76 -4.71 -14.66
CA THR A 67 9.50 -5.65 -13.56
C THR A 67 10.04 -5.15 -12.22
N SER A 68 10.88 -4.10 -12.22
CA SER A 68 11.32 -3.44 -11.01
C SER A 68 11.70 -1.96 -11.23
N GLY A 69 11.71 -1.18 -10.14
CA GLY A 69 12.11 0.24 -10.17
C GLY A 69 13.51 0.51 -10.74
N PRO A 70 14.54 -0.30 -10.45
CA PRO A 70 15.86 -0.17 -11.08
C PRO A 70 15.85 -0.30 -12.60
N GLU A 71 14.95 -1.07 -13.20
CA GLU A 71 14.84 -1.17 -14.66
C GLU A 71 14.34 0.15 -15.27
N VAL A 72 13.34 0.76 -14.64
CA VAL A 72 12.86 2.11 -15.01
C VAL A 72 13.99 3.13 -14.88
N THR A 73 14.74 3.07 -13.77
CA THR A 73 15.88 3.97 -13.54
C THR A 73 16.94 3.83 -14.64
N ARG A 74 17.26 2.61 -15.07
CA ARG A 74 18.19 2.38 -16.19
C ARG A 74 17.71 3.06 -17.48
N ALA A 75 16.41 3.02 -17.78
CA ALA A 75 15.86 3.74 -18.92
C ALA A 75 16.03 5.27 -18.78
N CYS A 76 15.71 5.84 -17.61
CA CYS A 76 15.88 7.28 -17.36
C CYS A 76 17.35 7.72 -17.48
N LEU A 77 18.30 6.91 -16.99
CA LEU A 77 19.73 7.21 -17.02
C LEU A 77 20.34 7.25 -18.43
N HIS A 78 19.66 6.72 -19.45
CA HIS A 78 20.12 6.83 -20.83
C HIS A 78 20.26 8.30 -21.25
N CYS A 79 19.37 9.18 -20.78
CA CYS A 79 19.41 10.61 -21.05
C CYS A 79 19.79 11.45 -19.81
N HIS A 80 19.44 11.00 -18.60
CA HIS A 80 19.57 11.76 -17.35
C HIS A 80 20.71 11.29 -16.43
N ASN A 81 21.83 10.82 -16.99
CA ASN A 81 22.96 10.31 -16.20
C ASN A 81 23.58 11.37 -15.25
N GLN A 82 23.74 12.63 -15.68
CA GLN A 82 24.24 13.71 -14.82
C GLN A 82 23.22 14.14 -13.77
N ALA A 83 21.93 14.14 -14.12
CA ALA A 83 20.87 14.51 -13.19
C ALA A 83 20.81 13.53 -12.01
N ALA A 84 21.05 12.25 -12.22
CA ALA A 84 21.15 11.28 -11.13
C ALA A 84 22.32 11.59 -10.18
N VAL A 85 23.49 11.94 -10.73
CA VAL A 85 24.66 12.35 -9.93
C VAL A 85 24.38 13.63 -9.13
N GLN A 86 23.66 14.58 -9.72
CA GLN A 86 23.23 15.79 -9.03
C GLN A 86 22.21 15.47 -7.92
N PHE A 87 21.22 14.64 -8.22
CA PHE A 87 20.17 14.25 -7.28
C PHE A 87 20.73 13.56 -6.04
N HIS A 88 21.74 12.69 -6.20
CA HIS A 88 22.40 12.00 -5.10
C HIS A 88 23.09 12.92 -4.08
N LYS A 89 23.34 14.19 -4.44
CA LYS A 89 23.91 15.19 -3.53
C LYS A 89 22.85 15.96 -2.74
N THR A 90 21.57 15.77 -3.04
CA THR A 90 20.48 16.54 -2.43
C THR A 90 19.96 15.92 -1.14
N ILE A 91 19.20 16.71 -0.38
CA ILE A 91 18.48 16.24 0.81
C ILE A 91 17.46 15.14 0.52
N HIS A 92 16.96 15.04 -0.73
CA HIS A 92 15.98 14.03 -1.12
C HIS A 92 16.58 12.64 -1.27
N TRP A 93 17.89 12.55 -1.53
CA TRP A 93 18.63 11.30 -1.58
C TRP A 93 19.31 10.96 -0.27
N THR A 94 20.08 11.92 0.25
CA THR A 94 20.88 11.71 1.47
C THR A 94 20.02 11.69 2.73
N TRP A 95 18.88 12.37 2.70
CA TRP A 95 18.02 12.63 3.86
C TRP A 95 18.76 13.31 5.03
N MET A 96 19.89 13.96 4.77
CA MET A 96 20.65 14.71 5.76
C MET A 96 20.25 16.18 5.75
N ASN A 97 20.24 16.80 6.92
CA ASN A 97 19.99 18.23 7.08
C ASN A 97 21.22 19.04 6.64
N PRO A 98 21.16 19.80 5.54
CA PRO A 98 22.31 20.54 5.02
C PRO A 98 22.61 21.81 5.83
N LEU A 99 21.69 22.22 6.73
CA LEU A 99 21.83 23.42 7.55
C LEU A 99 22.47 23.14 8.91
N ALA A 100 22.65 21.87 9.28
CA ALA A 100 23.29 21.47 10.52
C ALA A 100 24.79 21.19 10.32
N PRO A 101 25.63 21.36 11.36
CA PRO A 101 27.00 20.84 11.35
C PRO A 101 27.00 19.34 11.01
N LYS A 102 27.92 18.91 10.15
CA LYS A 102 27.93 17.54 9.62
C LYS A 102 28.12 16.50 10.73
N GLU A 103 28.88 16.84 11.75
CA GLU A 103 29.19 16.03 12.93
C GLU A 103 27.94 15.76 13.78
N ALA A 104 26.96 16.66 13.72
CA ALA A 104 25.68 16.46 14.42
C ALA A 104 24.81 15.37 13.78
N GLY A 105 25.10 14.98 12.52
CA GLY A 105 24.43 13.85 11.86
C GLY A 105 22.90 13.99 11.76
N LEU A 106 22.38 15.22 11.74
CA LEU A 106 20.93 15.46 11.75
C LEU A 106 20.30 15.21 10.37
N GLY A 107 19.07 14.72 10.37
CA GLY A 107 18.27 14.48 9.16
C GLY A 107 17.48 13.18 9.25
N LYS A 108 16.51 12.98 8.36
CA LYS A 108 15.72 11.74 8.33
C LYS A 108 16.58 10.48 8.09
N GLY A 109 17.72 10.62 7.42
CA GLY A 109 18.71 9.55 7.21
C GLY A 109 19.71 9.39 8.35
N GLY A 110 19.64 10.24 9.38
CA GLY A 110 20.52 10.24 10.55
C GLY A 110 19.71 10.39 11.83
N LEU A 111 20.14 11.29 12.72
CA LEU A 111 19.41 11.62 13.94
C LEU A 111 18.17 12.45 13.59
N SER A 112 17.00 11.86 13.82
CA SER A 112 15.69 12.46 13.59
C SER A 112 14.77 12.15 14.76
N ILE A 113 14.10 13.18 15.28
CA ILE A 113 13.08 13.05 16.33
C ILE A 113 11.78 13.60 15.78
N ASN A 114 10.70 12.85 15.95
CA ASN A 114 9.35 13.30 15.67
C ASN A 114 8.40 12.75 16.76
N ASN A 115 7.13 13.12 16.70
CA ASN A 115 6.07 12.65 17.59
C ASN A 115 4.95 11.93 16.81
N PHE A 116 5.32 11.25 15.72
CA PHE A 116 4.43 10.48 14.85
C PHE A 116 4.59 8.98 15.08
#